data_AF-A0A7R9PH54-F1
#
_entry.id   AF-A0A7R9PH54-F1
#
_cell.length_a   1.000
_cell.length_b   1.000
_cell.length_c   1.000
_cell.angle_alpha   90.00
_cell.angle_beta   90.00
_cell.angle_gamma   90.00
#
_symmetry.space_group_name_H-M   'P 1'
#
loop_
_entity.id
_entity.type
_entity.pdbx_description
1 polymer ?
#
loop_
_entity_poly.entity_id
_entity_poly.type
_entity_poly.pdbx_seq_one_letter_code
_entity_poly.pdbx_strand_id
1 'polypeptide(L)'
;MWAIPPHEGYTPLRMFKLAEEFFISLNLSAMPASFWDNSILEKPKDRDLVCHASAWDFYDGKDFRIKQCTRVDMNDLLTAHHEMGHIQYYIQYKHQPKVYKRGANPGFHEAVGDVMSLSVSTPKHLRKVGLLDANSVDDYEATINYLYLQGLQKVAFLPSALLMDLWRWDVFKGHTTSDRYNCDWWKLREKYQGVEPATHRTEDNFDPGAKYHIIASVPYIRYFVSYVIQFQFHRSLCEKAGQFDPEDPESKPLHECDIYQSTEAGNLLG
;
A
#
# COMPACT_ATOMS: atom_id res chain seq x y z
N MET A 1 12.68 6.92 -12.40
CA MET A 1 11.54 7.60 -11.76
C MET A 1 10.38 7.50 -12.74
N TRP A 2 9.56 6.46 -12.61
CA TRP A 2 8.47 6.19 -13.54
C TRP A 2 7.37 7.22 -13.26
N ALA A 3 7.42 8.37 -13.93
CA ALA A 3 6.27 9.25 -13.99
C ALA A 3 5.24 8.58 -14.92
N ILE A 4 3.96 8.56 -14.53
CA ILE A 4 2.89 8.39 -15.51
C ILE A 4 3.14 9.48 -16.56
N PRO A 5 3.37 9.14 -17.84
CA PRO A 5 3.68 10.14 -18.85
C PRO A 5 2.62 11.25 -18.80
N PRO A 6 3.01 12.53 -18.60
CA PRO A 6 2.06 13.64 -18.53
C PRO A 6 1.18 13.79 -19.80
N HIS A 7 1.50 13.04 -20.86
CA HIS A 7 0.97 13.20 -22.21
C HIS A 7 -0.30 12.38 -22.52
N GLU A 8 -0.81 11.54 -21.61
CA GLU A 8 -1.98 10.69 -21.91
C GLU A 8 -3.34 11.21 -21.38
N GLY A 9 -3.38 12.41 -20.78
CA GLY A 9 -4.64 12.96 -20.24
C GLY A 9 -5.20 12.12 -19.08
N TYR A 10 -4.33 11.50 -18.27
CA TYR A 10 -4.75 10.83 -17.05
C TYR A 10 -5.37 11.83 -16.08
N THR A 11 -6.46 11.40 -15.45
CA THR A 11 -7.12 12.10 -14.35
C THR A 11 -7.17 11.18 -13.13
N PRO A 12 -7.34 11.71 -11.92
CA PRO A 12 -7.59 10.90 -10.72
C PRO A 12 -8.68 9.86 -10.93
N LEU A 13 -9.82 10.23 -11.53
CA LEU A 13 -10.90 9.29 -11.87
C LEU A 13 -10.40 8.15 -12.78
N ARG A 14 -9.60 8.45 -13.81
CA ARG A 14 -9.04 7.43 -14.70
C ARG A 14 -8.10 6.47 -13.96
N MET A 15 -7.31 6.97 -13.01
CA MET A 15 -6.44 6.12 -12.17
C MET A 15 -7.26 5.14 -11.32
N PHE A 16 -8.35 5.60 -10.70
CA PHE A 16 -9.26 4.72 -9.96
C PHE A 16 -10.03 3.74 -10.85
N LYS A 17 -10.37 4.13 -12.08
CA LYS A 17 -11.00 3.23 -13.06
C LYS A 17 -10.05 2.14 -13.55
N LEU A 18 -8.77 2.48 -13.76
CA LEU A 18 -7.73 1.51 -14.05
C LEU A 18 -7.56 0.52 -12.87
N ALA A 19 -7.58 1.02 -11.64
CA ALA A 19 -7.54 0.16 -10.46
C ALA A 19 -8.78 -0.74 -10.35
N GLU A 20 -9.99 -0.23 -10.59
CA GLU A 20 -11.23 -1.04 -10.66
C GLU A 20 -11.10 -2.17 -11.68
N GLU A 21 -10.60 -1.86 -12.88
CA GLU A 21 -10.39 -2.84 -13.94
C GLU A 21 -9.46 -3.96 -13.50
N PHE A 22 -8.37 -3.64 -12.79
CA PHE A 22 -7.47 -4.64 -12.22
C PHE A 22 -8.23 -5.65 -11.35
N PHE A 23 -9.05 -5.18 -10.41
CA PHE A 23 -9.82 -6.08 -9.53
C PHE A 23 -10.88 -6.87 -10.29
N ILE A 24 -11.60 -6.26 -11.23
CA ILE A 24 -12.59 -6.97 -12.07
C ILE A 24 -11.91 -8.08 -12.87
N SER A 25 -10.70 -7.84 -13.40
CA SER A 25 -9.93 -8.85 -14.15
C SER A 25 -9.62 -10.11 -13.33
N LEU A 26 -9.57 -9.97 -12.00
CA LEU A 26 -9.37 -11.06 -11.06
C LEU A 26 -10.67 -11.77 -10.68
N ASN A 27 -11.80 -11.49 -11.33
CA ASN A 27 -13.11 -11.98 -10.93
C ASN A 27 -13.56 -11.46 -9.54
N LEU A 28 -13.05 -10.30 -9.10
CA LEU A 28 -13.51 -9.62 -7.89
C LEU A 28 -14.63 -8.63 -8.22
N SER A 29 -15.25 -8.06 -7.18
CA SER A 29 -16.44 -7.22 -7.34
C SER A 29 -16.11 -5.87 -8.00
N ALA A 30 -16.96 -5.39 -8.91
CA ALA A 30 -16.90 -3.99 -9.33
C ALA A 30 -17.23 -3.03 -8.15
N MET A 31 -16.77 -1.78 -8.21
CA MET A 31 -17.14 -0.78 -7.21
C MET A 31 -18.61 -0.41 -7.36
N PRO A 32 -19.38 -0.29 -6.26
CA PRO A 32 -20.78 0.12 -6.35
C PRO A 32 -20.90 1.56 -6.83
N ALA A 33 -22.04 1.95 -7.41
CA ALA A 33 -22.28 3.32 -7.86
C ALA A 33 -22.05 4.37 -6.75
N SER A 34 -22.49 4.05 -5.52
CA SER A 34 -22.29 4.87 -4.32
C SER A 34 -20.82 5.18 -4.02
N PHE A 35 -19.88 4.31 -4.39
CA PHE A 35 -18.45 4.57 -4.23
C PHE A 35 -18.03 5.74 -5.11
N TRP A 36 -18.45 5.76 -6.37
CA TRP A 36 -18.09 6.82 -7.32
C TRP A 36 -18.76 8.15 -6.99
N ASP A 37 -20.03 8.10 -6.56
CA ASP A 37 -20.81 9.29 -6.24
C ASP A 37 -20.33 9.99 -4.96
N ASN A 38 -19.86 9.22 -3.97
CA ASN A 38 -19.60 9.73 -2.62
C ASN A 38 -18.12 9.80 -2.22
N SER A 39 -17.20 9.20 -2.98
CA SER A 39 -15.77 9.26 -2.69
C SER A 39 -15.16 10.62 -3.03
N ILE A 40 -14.13 11.00 -2.28
CA ILE A 40 -13.32 12.19 -2.57
C ILE A 40 -12.02 11.69 -3.19
N LEU A 41 -11.97 11.72 -4.53
CA LEU A 41 -10.81 11.24 -5.31
C LEU A 41 -9.87 12.37 -5.73
N GLU A 42 -10.26 13.63 -5.49
CA GLU A 42 -9.47 14.82 -5.76
C GLU A 42 -9.57 15.78 -4.58
N LYS A 43 -8.54 16.60 -4.35
CA LYS A 43 -8.58 17.61 -3.29
C LYS A 43 -9.65 18.68 -3.63
N PRO A 44 -10.70 18.85 -2.81
CA PRO A 44 -11.66 19.94 -3.00
C PRO A 44 -10.98 21.30 -2.86
N LYS A 45 -11.47 22.30 -3.62
CA LYS A 45 -10.92 23.67 -3.61
C LYS A 45 -11.59 24.59 -2.58
N ASP A 46 -12.73 24.16 -2.05
CA ASP A 46 -13.65 24.93 -1.21
C ASP A 46 -13.46 24.71 0.30
N ARG A 47 -12.67 23.71 0.70
CA ARG A 47 -12.50 23.32 2.11
C ARG A 47 -11.17 22.64 2.40
N ASP A 48 -10.74 22.72 3.65
CA ASP A 48 -9.65 21.92 4.18
C ASP A 48 -10.11 20.51 4.57
N LEU A 49 -9.22 19.54 4.42
CA LEU A 49 -9.44 18.14 4.79
C LEU A 49 -8.12 17.43 5.06
N VAL A 50 -8.18 16.32 5.78
CA VAL A 50 -7.05 15.39 5.95
C VAL A 50 -6.78 14.70 4.60
N CYS A 51 -5.67 15.05 3.95
CA CYS A 51 -5.31 14.50 2.64
C CYS A 51 -4.64 13.12 2.68
N HIS A 52 -4.25 12.62 3.86
CA HIS A 52 -3.76 11.24 3.97
C HIS A 52 -4.84 10.28 3.48
N ALA A 53 -4.47 9.39 2.55
CA ALA A 53 -5.38 8.44 1.93
C ALA A 53 -6.04 7.54 2.99
N SER A 54 -7.27 7.13 2.71
CA SER A 54 -8.06 6.30 3.62
C SER A 54 -9.27 5.73 2.89
N ALA A 55 -9.54 4.45 3.11
CA ALA A 55 -10.75 3.75 2.73
C ALA A 55 -11.71 3.61 3.93
N TRP A 56 -13.01 3.60 3.63
CA TRP A 56 -14.08 3.68 4.64
C TRP A 56 -15.18 2.66 4.34
N ASP A 57 -15.52 1.86 5.35
CA ASP A 57 -16.71 1.02 5.41
C ASP A 57 -17.76 1.68 6.32
N PHE A 58 -18.96 1.93 5.81
CA PHE A 58 -20.07 2.49 6.59
C PHE A 58 -20.90 1.42 7.32
N TYR A 59 -20.49 0.14 7.23
CA TYR A 59 -21.02 -1.04 7.91
C TYR A 59 -22.45 -1.45 7.52
N ASP A 60 -23.08 -0.78 6.57
CA ASP A 60 -24.42 -1.08 6.04
C ASP A 60 -24.40 -2.15 4.92
N GLY A 61 -23.20 -2.53 4.46
CA GLY A 61 -22.99 -3.49 3.38
C GLY A 61 -23.27 -2.94 1.98
N LYS A 62 -23.38 -1.62 1.82
CA LYS A 62 -23.70 -0.94 0.56
C LYS A 62 -22.80 0.26 0.28
N ASP A 63 -22.40 1.00 1.31
CA ASP A 63 -21.66 2.25 1.18
C ASP A 63 -20.20 2.09 1.62
N PHE A 64 -19.31 2.24 0.63
CA PHE A 64 -17.87 2.16 0.79
C PHE A 64 -17.26 3.34 0.06
N ARG A 65 -16.25 4.00 0.65
CA ARG A 65 -15.71 5.25 0.10
C ARG A 65 -14.21 5.36 0.26
N ILE A 66 -13.57 6.08 -0.65
CA ILE A 66 -12.18 6.52 -0.52
C ILE A 66 -12.14 8.04 -0.34
N LYS A 67 -11.18 8.50 0.46
CA LYS A 67 -10.79 9.91 0.54
C LYS A 67 -9.29 10.02 0.31
N GLN A 68 -8.90 10.37 -0.91
CA GLN A 68 -7.52 10.54 -1.36
C GLN A 68 -7.38 11.86 -2.14
N CYS A 69 -6.40 12.68 -1.77
CA CYS A 69 -6.06 13.90 -2.52
C CYS A 69 -5.13 13.55 -3.69
N THR A 70 -5.66 12.80 -4.67
CA THR A 70 -4.87 12.18 -5.74
C THR A 70 -4.26 13.20 -6.70
N ARG A 71 -2.99 13.00 -6.99
CA ARG A 71 -2.20 13.65 -8.04
C ARG A 71 -1.92 12.62 -9.13
N VAL A 72 -1.69 13.11 -10.35
CA VAL A 72 -1.40 12.24 -11.49
C VAL A 72 0.08 11.88 -11.50
N ASP A 73 0.45 10.91 -10.66
CA ASP A 73 1.77 10.31 -10.60
C ASP A 73 1.70 8.82 -10.22
N MET A 74 2.81 8.11 -10.37
CA MET A 74 2.86 6.66 -10.14
C MET A 74 2.66 6.27 -8.67
N ASN A 75 3.09 7.10 -7.73
CA ASN A 75 2.92 6.80 -6.30
C ASN A 75 1.44 6.85 -5.93
N ASP A 76 0.73 7.87 -6.41
CA ASP A 76 -0.69 8.03 -6.17
C ASP A 76 -1.53 6.98 -6.94
N LEU A 77 -1.04 6.45 -8.07
CA LEU A 77 -1.65 5.29 -8.76
C LEU A 77 -1.51 4.00 -7.95
N LEU A 78 -0.32 3.73 -7.41
CA LEU A 78 -0.11 2.57 -6.53
C LEU A 78 -0.93 2.71 -5.24
N THR A 79 -1.07 3.94 -4.73
CA THR A 79 -1.93 4.26 -3.57
C THR A 79 -3.40 4.01 -3.89
N ALA A 80 -3.88 4.38 -5.10
CA ALA A 80 -5.25 4.09 -5.51
C ALA A 80 -5.54 2.58 -5.51
N HIS A 81 -4.60 1.75 -5.98
CA HIS A 81 -4.72 0.29 -5.91
C HIS A 81 -4.72 -0.23 -4.46
N HIS A 82 -3.85 0.31 -3.61
CA HIS A 82 -3.80 -0.02 -2.19
C HIS A 82 -5.15 0.24 -1.49
N GLU A 83 -5.68 1.46 -1.63
CA GLU A 83 -6.93 1.86 -0.99
C GLU A 83 -8.13 1.10 -1.57
N MET A 84 -8.15 0.83 -2.87
CA MET A 84 -9.21 -0.01 -3.46
C MET A 84 -9.12 -1.47 -3.01
N GLY A 85 -7.94 -1.97 -2.65
CA GLY A 85 -7.79 -3.28 -2.00
C GLY A 85 -8.48 -3.33 -0.63
N HIS A 86 -8.44 -2.25 0.14
CA HIS A 86 -9.26 -2.14 1.36
C HIS A 86 -10.76 -2.20 1.04
N ILE A 87 -11.22 -1.47 0.01
CA ILE A 87 -12.62 -1.50 -0.41
C ILE A 87 -13.06 -2.90 -0.84
N GLN A 88 -12.24 -3.62 -1.61
CA GLN A 88 -12.53 -5.01 -1.96
C GLN A 88 -12.67 -5.88 -0.72
N TYR A 89 -11.78 -5.73 0.26
CA TYR A 89 -11.87 -6.51 1.48
C TYR A 89 -13.17 -6.19 2.26
N TYR A 90 -13.59 -4.92 2.30
CA TYR A 90 -14.89 -4.54 2.84
C TYR A 90 -16.06 -5.24 2.13
N ILE A 91 -16.02 -5.27 0.80
CA ILE A 91 -17.05 -5.91 -0.02
C ILE A 91 -17.11 -7.41 0.27
N GLN A 92 -15.96 -8.09 0.39
CA GLN A 92 -15.93 -9.55 0.60
C GLN A 92 -16.56 -9.97 1.94
N TYR A 93 -16.28 -9.26 3.03
CA TYR A 93 -16.85 -9.60 4.33
C TYR A 93 -18.15 -8.86 4.69
N LYS A 94 -18.76 -8.09 3.76
CA LYS A 94 -19.93 -7.25 4.06
C LYS A 94 -21.15 -8.02 4.59
N HIS A 95 -21.22 -9.32 4.30
CA HIS A 95 -22.29 -10.22 4.75
C HIS A 95 -22.06 -10.81 6.14
N GLN A 96 -20.86 -10.65 6.71
CA GLN A 96 -20.52 -11.16 8.03
C GLN A 96 -21.24 -10.35 9.14
N PRO A 97 -21.46 -10.95 10.33
CA PRO A 97 -21.86 -10.22 11.53
C PRO A 97 -20.93 -9.04 11.80
N LYS A 98 -21.46 -7.94 12.35
CA LYS A 98 -20.70 -6.68 12.56
C LYS A 98 -19.34 -6.87 13.24
N VAL A 99 -19.24 -7.80 14.20
CA VAL A 99 -17.99 -8.11 14.93
C VAL A 99 -16.91 -8.77 14.07
N TYR A 100 -17.28 -9.33 12.91
CA TYR A 100 -16.40 -10.00 11.95
C TYR A 100 -16.17 -9.17 10.67
N LYS A 101 -16.77 -7.98 10.55
CA LYS A 101 -16.48 -7.02 9.46
C LYS A 101 -15.17 -6.27 9.71
N ARG A 102 -14.07 -7.03 9.72
CA ARG A 102 -12.70 -6.56 9.88
C ARG A 102 -11.73 -7.61 9.34
N GLY A 103 -10.52 -7.18 8.96
CA GLY A 103 -9.47 -8.11 8.56
C GLY A 103 -9.12 -9.11 9.68
N ALA A 104 -8.60 -10.28 9.31
CA ALA A 104 -8.23 -11.34 10.26
C ALA A 104 -7.28 -10.83 11.35
N ASN A 105 -6.35 -9.96 10.97
CA ASN A 105 -5.62 -9.07 11.86
C ASN A 105 -5.33 -7.75 11.10
N PRO A 106 -4.84 -6.69 11.77
CA PRO A 106 -4.56 -5.42 11.10
C PRO A 106 -3.58 -5.51 9.93
N GLY A 107 -2.61 -6.42 9.98
CA GLY A 107 -1.63 -6.61 8.91
C GLY A 107 -2.23 -7.23 7.65
N PHE A 108 -3.23 -8.12 7.78
CA PHE A 108 -3.97 -8.66 6.63
C PHE A 108 -4.63 -7.55 5.82
N HIS A 109 -5.20 -6.55 6.50
CA HIS A 109 -5.96 -5.51 5.82
C HIS A 109 -5.09 -4.65 4.91
N GLU A 110 -3.90 -4.29 5.38
CA GLU A 110 -2.87 -3.54 4.65
C GLU A 110 -2.22 -4.41 3.55
N ALA A 111 -2.04 -5.70 3.79
CA ALA A 111 -1.40 -6.60 2.83
C ALA A 111 -2.27 -6.85 1.60
N VAL A 112 -3.61 -6.93 1.75
CA VAL A 112 -4.54 -7.03 0.62
C VAL A 112 -4.49 -5.77 -0.26
N GLY A 113 -4.27 -4.60 0.33
CA GLY A 113 -4.01 -3.38 -0.44
C GLY A 113 -2.70 -3.47 -1.22
N ASP A 114 -1.61 -3.81 -0.54
CA ASP A 114 -0.27 -3.80 -1.12
C ASP A 114 0.01 -4.89 -2.16
N VAL A 115 -0.64 -6.06 -2.04
CA VAL A 115 -0.38 -7.20 -2.95
C VAL A 115 -0.69 -6.85 -4.41
N MET A 116 -1.69 -5.99 -4.62
CA MET A 116 -2.07 -5.50 -5.95
C MET A 116 -0.99 -4.59 -6.53
N SER A 117 -0.48 -3.68 -5.70
CA SER A 117 0.56 -2.74 -6.07
C SER A 117 1.85 -3.45 -6.50
N LEU A 118 2.15 -4.65 -5.97
CA LEU A 118 3.30 -5.45 -6.42
C LEU A 118 3.18 -5.83 -7.89
N SER A 119 2.05 -6.43 -8.32
CA SER A 119 1.82 -6.76 -9.73
C SER A 119 1.73 -5.52 -10.63
N VAL A 120 1.04 -4.47 -10.18
CA VAL A 120 0.86 -3.23 -10.95
C VAL A 120 2.18 -2.49 -11.19
N SER A 121 3.14 -2.63 -10.26
CA SER A 121 4.44 -1.97 -10.37
C SER A 121 5.41 -2.65 -11.35
N THR A 122 5.07 -3.85 -11.86
CA THR A 122 5.95 -4.57 -12.79
C THR A 122 6.00 -3.90 -14.17
N PRO A 123 7.17 -3.89 -14.85
CA PRO A 123 7.26 -3.44 -16.24
C PRO A 123 6.29 -4.19 -17.17
N LYS A 124 6.09 -5.48 -16.91
CA LYS A 124 5.12 -6.34 -17.60
C LYS A 124 3.70 -5.76 -17.56
N HIS A 125 3.21 -5.41 -16.37
CA HIS A 125 1.89 -4.80 -16.22
C HIS A 125 1.82 -3.42 -16.85
N LEU A 126 2.82 -2.57 -16.59
CA LEU A 126 2.86 -1.20 -17.12
C LEU A 126 2.81 -1.14 -18.65
N ARG A 127 3.48 -2.07 -19.35
CA ARG A 127 3.36 -2.19 -20.80
C ARG A 127 1.96 -2.60 -21.23
N LYS A 128 1.34 -3.54 -20.51
CA LYS A 128 -0.01 -4.05 -20.81
C LYS A 128 -1.08 -2.97 -20.70
N VAL A 129 -0.93 -2.03 -19.77
CA VAL A 129 -1.84 -0.89 -19.58
C VAL A 129 -1.41 0.39 -20.33
N GLY A 130 -0.36 0.31 -21.16
CA GLY A 130 0.13 1.41 -21.98
C GLY A 130 0.92 2.50 -21.25
N LEU A 131 1.26 2.30 -19.97
CA LEU A 131 2.02 3.26 -19.16
C LEU A 131 3.55 3.14 -19.36
N LEU A 132 4.00 2.08 -20.01
CA LEU A 132 5.39 1.87 -20.42
C LEU A 132 5.43 1.48 -21.91
N ASP A 133 6.46 1.93 -22.63
CA ASP A 133 6.64 1.61 -24.05
C ASP A 133 6.71 0.09 -24.26
N ALA A 134 5.87 -0.43 -25.16
CA ALA A 134 5.84 -1.85 -25.49
C ALA A 134 7.19 -2.38 -26.02
N ASN A 135 8.03 -1.51 -26.58
CA ASN A 135 9.35 -1.86 -27.10
C ASN A 135 10.48 -1.71 -26.07
N SER A 136 10.18 -1.30 -24.82
CA SER A 136 11.20 -1.22 -23.78
C SER A 136 11.72 -2.63 -23.46
N VAL A 137 13.04 -2.83 -23.54
CA VAL A 137 13.68 -4.09 -23.15
C VAL A 137 13.97 -4.06 -21.66
N ASP A 138 13.57 -5.11 -20.95
CA ASP A 138 14.01 -5.34 -19.57
C ASP A 138 15.36 -6.06 -19.63
N ASP A 139 16.44 -5.30 -19.79
CA ASP A 139 17.80 -5.82 -19.66
C ASP A 139 18.16 -6.07 -18.18
N TYR A 140 19.30 -6.72 -17.95
CA TYR A 140 19.76 -7.04 -16.60
C TYR A 140 19.88 -5.77 -15.73
N GLU A 141 20.41 -4.69 -16.30
CA GLU A 141 20.56 -3.40 -15.66
C GLU A 141 19.21 -2.78 -15.26
N ALA A 142 18.20 -2.85 -16.13
CA ALA A 142 16.84 -2.41 -15.83
C ALA A 142 16.21 -3.23 -14.69
N THR A 143 16.40 -4.56 -14.70
CA THR A 143 15.93 -5.45 -13.63
C THR A 143 16.60 -5.11 -12.29
N ILE A 144 17.92 -4.88 -12.26
CA ILE A 144 18.62 -4.44 -11.06
C ILE A 144 18.09 -3.08 -10.58
N ASN A 145 17.85 -2.12 -11.48
CA ASN A 145 17.28 -0.82 -11.12
C ASN A 145 15.88 -0.94 -10.50
N TYR A 146 15.03 -1.82 -11.05
CA TYR A 146 13.71 -2.10 -10.52
C TYR A 146 13.79 -2.76 -9.13
N LEU A 147 14.60 -3.81 -8.97
CA LEU A 147 14.79 -4.50 -7.69
C LEU A 147 15.39 -3.58 -6.63
N TYR A 148 16.30 -2.69 -7.00
CA TYR A 148 16.84 -1.67 -6.10
C TYR A 148 15.75 -0.70 -5.63
N LEU A 149 14.90 -0.21 -6.54
CA LEU A 149 13.75 0.62 -6.18
C LEU A 149 12.77 -0.11 -5.24
N GLN A 150 12.48 -1.38 -5.51
CA GLN A 150 11.67 -2.22 -4.61
C GLN A 150 12.34 -2.39 -3.24
N GLY A 151 13.67 -2.57 -3.21
CA GLY A 151 14.45 -2.62 -1.97
C GLY A 151 14.31 -1.34 -1.15
N LEU A 152 14.42 -0.17 -1.79
CA LEU A 152 14.23 1.13 -1.13
C LEU A 152 12.81 1.33 -0.61
N GLN A 153 11.79 0.82 -1.31
CA GLN A 153 10.39 1.01 -0.93
C GLN A 153 9.90 -0.01 0.11
N LYS A 154 10.32 -1.27 -0.02
CA LYS A 154 9.79 -2.40 0.75
C LYS A 154 10.73 -2.83 1.87
N VAL A 155 12.01 -3.04 1.57
CA VAL A 155 12.99 -3.52 2.56
C VAL A 155 13.39 -2.40 3.53
N ALA A 156 13.78 -1.24 3.01
CA ALA A 156 14.21 -0.11 3.85
C ALA A 156 13.08 0.48 4.72
N PHE A 157 11.82 0.18 4.41
CA PHE A 157 10.67 0.59 5.21
C PHE A 157 10.45 -0.28 6.46
N LEU A 158 10.82 -1.57 6.44
CA LEU A 158 10.57 -2.50 7.54
C LEU A 158 11.08 -2.00 8.90
N PRO A 159 12.32 -1.47 9.04
CA PRO A 159 12.78 -1.00 10.34
C PRO A 159 12.00 0.24 10.81
N SER A 160 11.61 1.13 9.88
CA SER A 160 10.71 2.26 10.16
C SER A 160 9.36 1.79 10.68
N ALA A 161 8.78 0.75 10.06
CA ALA A 161 7.50 0.20 10.46
C ALA A 161 7.53 -0.43 11.86
N LEU A 162 8.63 -1.09 12.20
CA LEU A 162 8.80 -1.71 13.51
C LEU A 162 9.00 -0.67 14.62
N LEU A 163 9.94 0.26 14.43
CA LEU A 163 10.37 1.16 15.52
C LEU A 163 9.27 2.11 15.99
N MET A 164 8.31 2.43 15.14
CA MET A 164 7.18 3.32 15.48
C MET A 164 6.37 2.75 16.64
N ASP A 165 6.10 1.44 16.60
CA ASP A 165 5.37 0.77 17.67
C ASP A 165 6.26 0.35 18.81
N LEU A 166 7.55 0.06 18.59
CA LEU A 166 8.51 -0.09 19.70
C LEU A 166 8.53 1.16 20.58
N TRP A 167 8.66 2.35 19.98
CA TRP A 167 8.62 3.62 20.71
C TRP A 167 7.30 3.79 21.46
N ARG A 168 6.16 3.59 20.79
CA ARG A 168 4.84 3.72 21.45
C ARG A 168 4.64 2.72 22.57
N TRP A 169 5.08 1.48 22.41
CA TRP A 169 4.96 0.46 23.45
C TRP A 169 5.81 0.81 24.67
N ASP A 170 7.02 1.33 24.47
CA ASP A 170 7.86 1.78 25.57
C ASP A 170 7.27 3.01 26.28
N VAL A 171 6.66 3.95 25.54
CA VAL A 171 5.88 5.05 26.13
C VAL A 171 4.69 4.51 26.94
N PHE A 172 3.87 3.60 26.38
CA PHE A 172 2.69 3.07 27.05
C PHE A 172 3.03 2.21 28.28
N LYS A 173 4.19 1.54 28.28
CA LYS A 173 4.71 0.79 29.44
C LYS A 173 5.39 1.67 30.48
N GLY A 174 5.60 2.95 30.18
CA GLY A 174 6.33 3.89 31.05
C GLY A 174 7.85 3.71 31.05
N HIS A 175 8.42 2.95 30.11
CA HIS A 175 9.87 2.84 29.93
C HIS A 175 10.46 4.13 29.34
N THR A 176 9.77 4.73 28.37
CA THR A 176 10.09 6.07 27.87
C THR A 176 9.23 7.08 28.60
N THR A 177 9.86 7.84 29.49
CA THR A 177 9.22 8.92 30.26
C THR A 177 9.13 10.21 29.44
N SER A 178 8.29 11.16 29.88
CA SER A 178 8.00 12.39 29.14
C SER A 178 9.21 13.29 28.90
N ASP A 179 10.21 13.22 29.78
CA ASP A 179 11.50 13.92 29.66
C ASP A 179 12.48 13.22 28.69
N ARG A 180 12.05 12.15 28.00
CA ARG A 180 12.88 11.35 27.10
C ARG A 180 12.19 10.99 25.78
N TYR A 181 11.01 11.54 25.51
CA TYR A 181 10.22 11.18 24.34
C TYR A 181 10.99 11.35 23.04
N ASN A 182 11.72 12.45 22.90
CA ASN A 182 12.37 12.79 21.65
C ASN A 182 13.71 12.05 21.48
N CYS A 183 14.51 11.95 22.54
CA CYS A 183 15.80 11.26 22.50
C CYS A 183 15.62 9.76 22.29
N ASP A 184 14.68 9.12 22.99
CA ASP A 184 14.45 7.67 22.82
C ASP A 184 13.84 7.35 21.45
N TRP A 185 13.07 8.28 20.85
CA TRP A 185 12.67 8.19 19.45
C TRP A 185 13.87 8.17 18.50
N TRP A 186 14.77 9.14 18.61
CA TRP A 186 15.96 9.20 17.74
C TRP A 186 16.94 8.05 17.98
N LYS A 187 17.09 7.56 19.22
CA LYS A 187 17.86 6.34 19.51
C LYS A 187 17.33 5.13 18.75
N LEU A 188 16.00 4.96 18.68
CA LEU A 188 15.39 3.87 17.92
C LEU A 188 15.60 4.05 16.41
N ARG A 189 15.45 5.28 15.91
CA ARG A 189 15.71 5.64 14.50
C ARG A 189 17.16 5.32 14.10
N GLU A 190 18.12 5.72 14.92
CA GLU A 190 19.55 5.43 14.70
C GLU A 190 19.81 3.92 14.76
N LYS A 191 19.34 3.24 15.81
CA LYS A 191 19.59 1.80 16.02
C LYS A 191 19.03 0.92 14.90
N TYR A 192 17.81 1.20 14.43
CA TYR A 192 17.10 0.32 13.49
C TYR A 192 17.23 0.78 12.03
N GLN A 193 17.37 2.07 11.77
CA GLN A 193 17.46 2.60 10.40
C GLN A 193 18.85 3.15 10.04
N GLY A 194 19.71 3.45 11.02
CA GLY A 194 20.99 4.11 10.77
C GLY A 194 20.85 5.54 10.26
N VAL A 195 19.81 6.27 10.71
CA VAL A 195 19.56 7.66 10.30
C VAL A 195 19.50 8.59 11.52
N GLU A 196 19.89 9.84 11.32
CA GLU A 196 19.93 10.89 12.34
C GLU A 196 19.19 12.16 11.87
N PRO A 197 18.78 13.05 12.79
CA PRO A 197 18.22 14.33 12.40
C PRO A 197 19.27 15.24 11.75
N ALA A 198 18.87 16.04 10.77
CA ALA A 198 19.78 16.96 10.06
C ALA A 198 20.32 18.10 10.94
N THR A 199 19.69 18.37 12.08
CA THR A 199 20.11 19.37 13.06
C THR A 199 19.97 18.80 14.46
N HIS A 200 20.71 19.39 15.41
CA HIS A 200 20.62 19.00 16.81
C HIS A 200 19.18 19.12 17.34
N ARG A 201 18.72 18.08 18.05
CA ARG A 201 17.37 17.99 18.64
C ARG A 201 17.48 17.89 20.16
N THR A 202 16.52 18.49 20.87
CA THR A 202 16.41 18.41 22.34
C THR A 202 15.05 17.85 22.73
N GLU A 203 14.80 17.70 24.03
CA GLU A 203 13.48 17.34 24.57
C GLU A 203 12.48 18.51 24.54
N ASP A 204 12.92 19.73 24.17
CA ASP A 204 12.01 20.83 23.80
C ASP A 204 11.32 20.56 22.44
N ASN A 205 11.75 19.52 21.72
CA ASN A 205 11.14 19.05 20.49
C ASN A 205 10.32 17.78 20.73
N PHE A 206 9.33 17.54 19.88
CA PHE A 206 8.54 16.31 19.87
C PHE A 206 8.37 15.79 18.44
N ASP A 207 9.44 15.21 17.91
CA ASP A 207 9.53 14.72 16.53
C ASP A 207 8.64 13.50 16.22
N PRO A 208 8.29 12.60 17.17
CA PRO A 208 7.29 11.56 16.91
C PRO A 208 5.95 12.15 16.41
N GLY A 209 5.60 13.35 16.88
CA GLY A 209 4.38 14.07 16.49
C GLY A 209 4.34 14.47 15.00
N ALA A 210 5.48 14.47 14.30
CA ALA A 210 5.53 14.75 12.87
C ALA A 210 5.02 13.58 11.99
N LYS A 211 4.80 12.40 12.56
CA LYS A 211 4.25 11.25 11.85
C LYS A 211 2.73 11.13 12.09
N TYR A 212 1.95 11.18 11.00
CA TYR A 212 0.48 11.09 11.02
C TYR A 212 -0.06 10.00 11.95
N HIS A 213 0.42 8.76 11.83
CA HIS A 213 -0.09 7.62 12.59
C HIS A 213 0.16 7.71 14.10
N ILE A 214 1.16 8.48 14.53
CA ILE A 214 1.42 8.73 15.95
C ILE A 214 0.33 9.67 16.49
N ILE A 215 0.11 10.82 15.85
CA ILE A 215 -0.89 11.81 16.29
C ILE A 215 -2.34 11.37 16.05
N ALA A 216 -2.59 10.52 15.06
CA ALA A 216 -3.89 9.95 14.76
C ALA A 216 -4.19 8.67 15.58
N SER A 217 -3.29 8.25 16.47
CA SER A 217 -3.44 7.05 17.31
C SER A 217 -3.73 5.77 16.50
N VAL A 218 -3.10 5.62 15.33
CA VAL A 218 -3.26 4.44 14.47
C VAL A 218 -2.11 3.46 14.70
N PRO A 219 -2.33 2.23 15.22
CA PRO A 219 -1.28 1.21 15.39
C PRO A 219 -0.47 0.98 14.11
N TYR A 220 0.87 0.94 14.17
CA TYR A 220 1.74 0.97 12.98
C TYR A 220 2.35 -0.40 12.68
N ILE A 221 2.35 -1.31 13.66
CA ILE A 221 2.79 -2.70 13.50
C ILE A 221 2.04 -3.43 12.38
N ARG A 222 0.83 -2.96 12.03
CA ARG A 222 0.08 -3.43 10.86
C ARG A 222 0.89 -3.37 9.58
N TYR A 223 1.70 -2.33 9.39
CA TYR A 223 2.53 -2.16 8.21
C TYR A 223 3.72 -3.11 8.22
N PHE A 224 4.35 -3.33 9.38
CA PHE A 224 5.44 -4.31 9.50
C PHE A 224 4.97 -5.71 9.13
N VAL A 225 3.83 -6.14 9.71
CA VAL A 225 3.23 -7.44 9.39
C VAL A 225 2.83 -7.49 7.91
N SER A 226 2.19 -6.45 7.39
CA SER A 226 1.81 -6.34 5.98
C SER A 226 2.99 -6.54 5.04
N TYR A 227 4.10 -5.85 5.29
CA TYR A 227 5.30 -5.90 4.44
C TYR A 227 6.00 -7.26 4.45
N VAL A 228 5.65 -8.15 5.39
CA VAL A 228 6.06 -9.54 5.38
C VAL A 228 5.04 -10.42 4.66
N ILE A 229 3.77 -10.35 5.06
CA ILE A 229 2.75 -11.29 4.55
C ILE A 229 2.29 -10.95 3.13
N GLN A 230 2.43 -9.70 2.68
CA GLN A 230 2.10 -9.33 1.30
C GLN A 230 2.93 -10.11 0.28
N PHE A 231 4.18 -10.45 0.59
CA PHE A 231 5.02 -11.29 -0.26
C PHE A 231 4.64 -12.77 -0.19
N GLN A 232 4.09 -13.23 0.95
CA GLN A 232 3.51 -14.58 1.04
C GLN A 232 2.27 -14.68 0.17
N PHE A 233 1.36 -13.69 0.26
CA PHE A 233 0.18 -13.61 -0.60
C PHE A 233 0.59 -13.49 -2.07
N HIS A 234 1.48 -12.57 -2.40
CA HIS A 234 1.95 -12.36 -3.77
C HIS A 234 2.51 -13.66 -4.35
N ARG A 235 3.43 -14.33 -3.63
CA ARG A 235 3.96 -15.63 -4.04
C ARG A 235 2.84 -16.63 -4.34
N SER A 236 1.94 -16.88 -3.38
CA SER A 236 0.87 -17.88 -3.57
C SER A 236 -0.09 -17.52 -4.72
N LEU A 237 -0.40 -16.24 -4.91
CA LEU A 237 -1.23 -15.78 -6.02
C LEU A 237 -0.50 -15.91 -7.36
N CYS A 238 0.80 -15.65 -7.40
CA CYS A 238 1.62 -15.83 -8.60
C CYS A 238 1.77 -17.30 -8.99
N GLU A 239 1.94 -18.20 -8.01
CA GLU A 239 1.88 -19.66 -8.25
C GLU A 239 0.52 -20.04 -8.83
N LYS A 240 -0.56 -19.53 -8.23
CA LYS A 240 -1.93 -19.81 -8.69
C LYS A 240 -2.24 -19.22 -10.07
N ALA A 241 -1.61 -18.11 -10.43
CA ALA A 241 -1.70 -17.49 -11.76
C ALA A 241 -0.77 -18.15 -12.79
N GLY A 242 0.06 -19.12 -12.40
CA GLY A 242 1.08 -19.71 -13.26
C GLY A 242 2.20 -18.73 -13.66
N GLN A 243 2.36 -17.65 -12.89
CA GLN A 243 3.34 -16.57 -13.09
C GLN A 243 4.60 -16.70 -12.22
N PHE A 244 4.62 -17.66 -11.30
CA PHE A 244 5.78 -18.02 -10.50
C PHE A 244 5.83 -19.54 -10.37
N ASP A 245 7.02 -20.13 -10.46
CA ASP A 245 7.25 -21.55 -10.20
C ASP A 245 8.25 -21.68 -9.04
N PRO A 246 7.85 -22.26 -7.89
CA PRO A 246 8.75 -22.39 -6.75
C PRO A 246 9.86 -23.43 -6.97
N GLU A 247 9.66 -24.38 -7.90
CA GLU A 247 10.67 -25.40 -8.25
C GLU A 247 11.64 -24.89 -9.32
N ASP A 248 11.25 -23.87 -10.07
CA ASP A 248 12.08 -23.19 -11.07
C ASP A 248 11.91 -21.66 -11.03
N PRO A 249 12.44 -21.00 -9.98
CA PRO A 249 12.25 -19.56 -9.77
C PRO A 249 13.02 -18.70 -10.78
N GLU A 250 13.94 -19.27 -11.55
CA GLU A 250 14.69 -18.54 -12.59
C GLU A 250 13.88 -18.39 -13.89
N SER A 251 13.07 -19.39 -14.25
CA SER A 251 12.25 -19.30 -15.48
C SER A 251 11.04 -18.37 -15.33
N LYS A 252 10.55 -18.21 -14.10
CA LYS A 252 9.47 -17.27 -13.76
C LYS A 252 9.80 -16.53 -12.47
N PRO A 253 10.64 -15.50 -12.52
CA PRO A 253 11.03 -14.77 -11.32
C PRO A 253 9.83 -14.07 -10.66
N LEU A 254 9.72 -14.19 -9.34
CA LEU A 254 8.59 -13.61 -8.59
C LEU A 254 8.44 -12.09 -8.83
N HIS A 255 9.55 -11.38 -9.03
CA HIS A 255 9.56 -9.93 -9.23
C HIS A 255 8.98 -9.49 -10.58
N GLU A 256 8.76 -10.42 -11.52
CA GLU A 256 8.13 -10.18 -12.82
C GLU A 256 6.64 -10.59 -12.84
N CYS A 257 6.13 -11.11 -11.73
CA CYS A 257 4.77 -11.63 -11.66
C CYS A 257 3.70 -10.52 -11.79
N ASP A 258 2.81 -10.71 -12.76
CA ASP A 258 1.58 -9.92 -12.90
C ASP A 258 0.36 -10.85 -12.83
N ILE A 259 -0.44 -10.74 -11.76
CA ILE A 259 -1.64 -11.56 -11.57
C ILE A 259 -2.85 -11.04 -12.36
N TYR A 260 -2.76 -9.87 -13.02
CA TYR A 260 -3.84 -9.28 -13.80
C TYR A 260 -4.44 -10.29 -14.81
N GLN A 261 -5.77 -10.37 -14.86
CA GLN A 261 -6.57 -11.34 -15.63
C GLN A 261 -6.48 -12.80 -15.16
N SER A 262 -5.91 -13.08 -13.98
CA SER A 262 -5.98 -14.41 -13.37
C SER A 262 -7.19 -14.55 -12.44
N THR A 263 -8.28 -15.10 -12.97
CA THR A 263 -9.47 -15.42 -12.16
C THR A 263 -9.17 -16.50 -11.12
N GLU A 264 -8.22 -17.40 -11.39
CA GLU A 264 -7.78 -18.41 -10.41
C GLU A 264 -7.12 -17.78 -9.18
N ALA A 265 -6.23 -16.79 -9.38
CA ALA A 265 -5.61 -16.07 -8.28
C ALA A 265 -6.65 -15.24 -7.52
N GLY A 266 -7.54 -14.55 -8.22
CA GLY A 266 -8.59 -13.76 -7.56
C GLY A 266 -9.60 -14.60 -6.77
N ASN A 267 -9.98 -15.78 -7.25
CA ASN A 267 -10.81 -16.73 -6.51
C ASN A 267 -10.11 -17.30 -5.26
N LEU A 268 -8.78 -17.33 -5.22
CA LEU A 268 -8.03 -17.72 -4.02
C LEU A 268 -7.95 -16.56 -3.01
N LEU A 269 -7.93 -15.31 -3.50
CA LEU A 269 -7.85 -14.12 -2.66
C LEU A 269 -9.19 -13.72 -2.05
N GLY A 270 -10.26 -13.74 -2.85
CA GLY A 270 -11.62 -13.30 -2.48
C GLY A 270 -12.38 -14.34 -1.67
#